data_AF-A0A4S4DTZ6-F1
#
_entry.id   AF-A0A4S4DTZ6-F1
#
_cell.length_a   1.000
_cell.length_b   1.000
_cell.length_c   1.000
_cell.angle_alpha   90.00
_cell.angle_beta   90.00
_cell.angle_gamma   90.00
#
_symmetry.space_group_name_H-M   'P 1'
#
loop_
_entity.id
_entity.type
_entity.pdbx_description
1 polymer ?
#
loop_
_entity_poly.entity_id
_entity_poly.type
_entity_poly.pdbx_seq_one_letter_code
_entity_poly.pdbx_strand_id
1 'polypeptide(L)'
;MLEGARTAHFRLIIVDGKAYVEKYKKSVPSRDLFTVWGIAQLLRLYPGRLPDLEMMFDCNDQPVIKSRDYKGPNAGPPPLFRYCSNRWSLDIVFPDWPETNIKPWKHLSKGIKEGNKRVKWEDRVPLAYWKGTPKMAASRRDLMNCNISDRHNWGALLYTQAKAMGEASSHYVHEDLKMDYVYDYMFHLLNEYARLLKFKSTIPPKAVELCPEVMACAAAGVWKKYMLESLEEAPSDTIPCTLPPPYDPQALKAFLDGKFTKTKQVESWENEYWDKQNVKQ
;
A
#
# COMPACT_ATOMS: atom_id res chain seq x y z
N MET A 1 -0.08 -16.45 18.49
CA MET A 1 1.39 -16.27 18.43
C MET A 1 1.72 -14.92 17.79
N LEU A 2 1.50 -13.80 18.50
CA LEU A 2 2.02 -12.50 18.04
C LEU A 2 3.54 -12.38 18.28
N GLU A 3 4.04 -13.10 19.28
CA GLU A 3 5.44 -13.07 19.74
C GLU A 3 6.47 -13.49 18.68
N GLY A 4 6.05 -14.17 17.60
CA GLY A 4 6.93 -14.55 16.49
C GLY A 4 7.31 -13.39 15.56
N ALA A 5 6.62 -12.25 15.63
CA ALA A 5 6.81 -11.09 14.75
C ALA A 5 8.02 -10.21 15.18
N ARG A 6 9.21 -10.82 15.28
CA ARG A 6 10.42 -10.19 15.85
C ARG A 6 10.91 -8.92 15.13
N THR A 7 10.48 -8.71 13.88
CA THR A 7 10.88 -7.54 13.10
C THR A 7 9.92 -6.36 13.25
N ALA A 8 8.82 -6.51 14.00
CA ALA A 8 7.85 -5.45 14.21
C ALA A 8 8.49 -4.20 14.86
N HIS A 9 8.09 -3.04 14.38
CA HIS A 9 8.49 -1.74 14.92
C HIS A 9 7.56 -1.28 16.04
N PHE A 10 6.28 -1.61 15.92
CA PHE A 10 5.29 -1.33 16.95
C PHE A 10 4.23 -2.43 16.98
N ARG A 11 3.57 -2.54 18.14
CA ARG A 11 2.32 -3.28 18.35
C ARG A 11 1.20 -2.26 18.50
N LEU A 12 0.15 -2.42 17.72
CA LEU A 12 -1.09 -1.67 17.88
C LEU A 12 -2.12 -2.59 18.55
N ILE A 13 -2.82 -2.04 19.53
CA ILE A 13 -3.86 -2.70 20.29
C ILE A 13 -5.12 -1.86 20.18
N ILE A 14 -6.25 -2.47 19.82
CA ILE A 14 -7.58 -1.85 19.92
C ILE A 14 -8.33 -2.62 21.00
N VAL A 15 -8.83 -1.90 22.01
CA VAL A 15 -9.67 -2.43 23.09
C VAL A 15 -10.76 -1.41 23.41
N ASP A 16 -12.02 -1.85 23.47
CA ASP A 16 -13.17 -1.00 23.80
C ASP A 16 -13.27 0.27 22.94
N GLY A 17 -12.98 0.14 21.63
CA GLY A 17 -13.03 1.24 20.66
C GLY A 17 -11.88 2.24 20.75
N LYS A 18 -10.91 2.02 21.63
CA LYS A 18 -9.71 2.86 21.79
C LYS A 18 -8.48 2.13 21.26
N ALA A 19 -7.54 2.89 20.68
CA ALA A 19 -6.28 2.33 20.20
C ALA A 19 -5.09 2.74 21.07
N TYR A 20 -4.13 1.83 21.19
CA TYR A 20 -2.90 1.99 21.94
C TYR A 20 -1.73 1.49 21.11
N VAL A 21 -0.57 2.13 21.25
CA VAL A 21 0.66 1.74 20.55
C VAL A 21 1.78 1.51 21.54
N GLU A 22 2.38 0.32 21.46
CA GLU A 22 3.65 0.01 22.11
C GLU A 22 4.76 0.00 21.04
N LYS A 23 5.74 0.89 21.17
CA LYS A 23 6.87 0.96 20.24
C LYS A 23 8.01 0.08 20.72
N TYR A 24 8.53 -0.77 19.82
CA TYR A 24 9.66 -1.67 20.12
C TYR A 24 10.99 -1.11 19.64
N LYS A 25 11.01 -0.47 18.48
CA LYS A 25 12.22 0.10 17.87
C LYS A 25 11.87 1.26 16.95
N LYS A 26 12.88 2.09 16.66
CA LYS A 26 12.74 3.23 15.77
C LYS A 26 12.50 2.76 14.33
N SER A 27 11.48 3.32 13.69
CA SER A 27 11.16 3.17 12.26
C SER A 27 12.03 4.10 11.39
N VAL A 28 12.04 3.86 10.08
CA VAL A 28 12.42 4.87 9.08
C VAL A 28 11.58 6.14 9.35
N PRO A 29 12.14 7.37 9.26
CA PRO A 29 11.52 8.55 9.84
C PRO A 29 10.08 8.75 9.35
N SER A 30 9.13 8.73 10.29
CA SER A 30 7.70 9.03 10.15
C SER A 30 6.74 7.93 9.65
N ARG A 31 7.22 6.79 9.11
CA ARG A 31 6.37 5.64 8.68
C ARG A 31 5.36 5.23 9.74
N ASP A 32 5.87 4.98 10.95
CA ASP A 32 5.07 4.52 12.09
C ASP A 32 4.04 5.58 12.48
N LEU A 33 4.45 6.85 12.51
CA LEU A 33 3.58 7.96 12.85
C LEU A 33 2.39 8.04 11.90
N PHE A 34 2.61 7.97 10.59
CA PHE A 34 1.51 8.14 9.65
C PHE A 34 0.62 6.89 9.49
N THR A 35 1.16 5.70 9.67
CA THR A 35 0.33 4.48 9.72
C THR A 35 -0.58 4.50 10.94
N VAL A 36 -0.02 4.88 12.09
CA VAL A 36 -0.78 5.07 13.33
C VAL A 36 -1.80 6.20 13.15
N TRP A 37 -1.46 7.28 12.44
CA TRP A 37 -2.39 8.35 12.09
C TRP A 37 -3.57 7.82 11.29
N GLY A 38 -3.32 7.09 10.19
CA GLY A 38 -4.38 6.51 9.37
C GLY A 38 -5.34 5.59 10.15
N ILE A 39 -4.81 4.79 11.07
CA ILE A 39 -5.63 3.95 11.98
C ILE A 39 -6.46 4.81 12.94
N ALA A 40 -5.89 5.89 13.46
CA ALA A 40 -6.62 6.80 14.32
C ALA A 40 -7.79 7.46 13.56
N GLN A 41 -7.59 7.80 12.27
CA GLN A 41 -8.65 8.31 11.41
C GLN A 41 -9.75 7.26 11.16
N LEU A 42 -9.36 6.01 10.94
CA LEU A 42 -10.30 4.90 10.78
C LEU A 42 -11.21 4.74 12.01
N LEU A 43 -10.65 4.85 13.22
CA LEU A 43 -11.42 4.77 14.47
C LEU A 43 -12.38 5.94 14.64
N ARG A 44 -12.03 7.13 14.14
CA ARG A 44 -12.92 8.30 14.12
C ARG A 44 -14.05 8.12 13.11
N LEU A 45 -13.76 7.57 11.93
CA LEU A 45 -14.76 7.30 10.90
C LEU A 45 -15.75 6.22 11.33
N TYR A 46 -15.29 5.20 12.04
CA TYR A 46 -16.11 4.06 12.46
C TYR A 46 -16.05 3.79 13.98
N PRO A 47 -16.52 4.74 14.83
CA PRO A 47 -16.42 4.61 16.28
C PRO A 47 -17.13 3.36 16.80
N GLY A 48 -16.43 2.57 17.62
CA GLY A 48 -16.98 1.35 18.23
C GLY A 48 -17.27 0.21 17.25
N ARG A 49 -16.88 0.32 15.97
CA ARG A 49 -17.14 -0.70 14.94
C ARG A 49 -15.95 -1.59 14.63
N LEU A 50 -14.75 -1.23 15.11
CA LEU A 50 -13.60 -2.11 15.06
C LEU A 50 -13.60 -3.01 16.31
N PRO A 51 -13.42 -4.33 16.15
CA PRO A 51 -13.33 -5.25 17.27
C PRO A 51 -12.03 -5.06 18.03
N ASP A 52 -12.00 -5.62 19.25
CA ASP A 52 -10.76 -5.78 19.99
C ASP A 52 -9.76 -6.58 19.14
N LEU A 53 -8.57 -6.04 18.94
CA LEU A 53 -7.52 -6.70 18.16
C LEU A 53 -6.14 -6.26 18.58
N GLU A 54 -5.15 -7.08 18.23
CA GLU A 54 -3.75 -6.75 18.39
C GLU A 54 -2.98 -7.11 17.13
N MET A 55 -2.24 -6.16 16.58
CA MET A 55 -1.46 -6.36 15.36
C MET A 55 -0.01 -5.91 15.54
N MET A 56 0.89 -6.61 14.84
CA MET A 56 2.32 -6.32 14.80
C MET A 56 2.67 -5.70 13.44
N PHE A 57 3.31 -4.54 13.43
CA PHE A 57 3.58 -3.82 12.18
C PHE A 57 5.08 -3.62 11.95
N ASP A 58 5.56 -3.97 10.76
CA ASP A 58 6.93 -3.71 10.31
C ASP A 58 6.94 -2.61 9.23
N CYS A 59 7.57 -1.48 9.57
CA CYS A 59 7.60 -0.28 8.75
C CYS A 59 8.63 -0.29 7.60
N ASN A 60 9.44 -1.34 7.45
CA ASN A 60 10.48 -1.40 6.42
C ASN A 60 9.90 -1.78 5.03
N ASP A 61 10.66 -1.53 3.96
CA ASP A 61 10.22 -1.76 2.58
C ASP A 61 10.14 -3.25 2.17
N GLN A 62 11.09 -4.07 2.63
CA GLN A 62 11.26 -5.44 2.12
C GLN A 62 10.48 -6.46 2.95
N PRO A 63 9.63 -7.30 2.33
CA PRO A 63 8.88 -8.34 3.07
C PRO A 63 9.83 -9.37 3.69
N VAL A 64 9.43 -9.95 4.83
CA VAL A 64 10.33 -10.78 5.67
C VAL A 64 9.79 -12.17 5.95
N ILE A 65 8.47 -12.39 5.86
CA ILE A 65 7.87 -13.69 6.16
C ILE A 65 7.87 -14.55 4.90
N LYS A 66 8.95 -15.30 4.66
CA LYS A 66 9.11 -16.09 3.43
C LYS A 66 8.19 -17.31 3.43
N SER A 67 7.34 -17.45 2.41
CA SER A 67 6.37 -18.54 2.32
C SER A 67 6.99 -19.93 2.35
N ARG A 68 8.22 -20.07 1.83
CA ARG A 68 8.98 -21.34 1.82
C ARG A 68 9.29 -21.87 3.22
N ASP A 69 9.36 -21.00 4.22
CA ASP A 69 9.71 -21.35 5.59
C ASP A 69 8.48 -21.90 6.35
N TYR A 70 7.28 -21.80 5.77
CA TYR A 70 5.99 -22.09 6.41
C TYR A 70 5.15 -23.16 5.68
N LYS A 71 5.79 -24.19 5.11
CA LYS A 71 5.10 -25.24 4.33
C LYS A 71 4.67 -26.48 5.13
N GLY A 72 5.11 -26.62 6.39
CA GLY A 72 4.85 -27.81 7.22
C GLY A 72 3.49 -27.80 7.93
N PRO A 73 2.99 -28.96 8.41
CA PRO A 73 1.65 -29.12 8.99
C PRO A 73 1.37 -28.36 10.29
N ASN A 74 2.34 -27.62 10.86
CA ASN A 74 2.15 -26.71 11.99
C ASN A 74 2.93 -25.40 11.81
N ALA A 75 3.33 -25.08 10.58
CA ALA A 75 4.15 -23.93 10.28
C ALA A 75 3.27 -22.68 10.07
N GLY A 76 2.57 -22.26 11.13
CA GLY A 76 1.81 -21.02 11.13
C GLY A 76 2.74 -19.81 11.10
N PRO A 77 2.73 -18.96 10.05
CA PRO A 77 3.53 -17.74 10.04
C PRO A 77 3.07 -16.79 11.16
N PRO A 78 3.99 -16.01 11.75
CA PRO A 78 3.58 -14.94 12.63
C PRO A 78 2.82 -13.87 11.81
N PRO A 79 1.68 -13.38 12.30
CA PRO A 79 0.97 -12.31 11.61
C PRO A 79 1.80 -11.02 11.70
N LEU A 80 2.24 -10.50 10.55
CA LEU A 80 3.02 -9.28 10.46
C LEU A 80 2.47 -8.41 9.33
N PHE A 81 2.08 -7.19 9.68
CA PHE A 81 1.54 -6.20 8.76
C PHE A 81 2.64 -5.33 8.17
N ARG A 82 2.53 -5.02 6.87
CA ARG A 82 3.51 -4.24 6.09
C ARG A 82 2.87 -3.54 4.90
N TYR A 83 3.57 -2.55 4.35
CA TYR A 83 3.15 -1.84 3.14
C TYR A 83 3.31 -2.65 1.85
N CYS A 84 4.26 -3.60 1.85
CA CYS A 84 4.65 -4.32 0.64
C CYS A 84 4.74 -5.83 0.92
N SER A 85 4.34 -6.62 -0.07
CA SER A 85 4.45 -8.07 -0.11
C SER A 85 4.66 -8.51 -1.56
N ASN A 86 5.05 -9.76 -1.75
CA ASN A 86 5.20 -10.38 -3.06
C ASN A 86 4.74 -11.85 -3.03
N ARG A 87 4.77 -12.52 -4.18
CA ARG A 87 4.30 -13.91 -4.31
C ARG A 87 5.05 -14.94 -3.44
N TRP A 88 6.18 -14.56 -2.86
CA TRP A 88 7.04 -15.40 -2.04
C TRP A 88 6.99 -15.04 -0.56
N SER A 89 6.14 -14.10 -0.16
CA SER A 89 5.99 -13.66 1.22
C SER A 89 4.56 -13.79 1.73
N LEU A 90 4.43 -13.91 3.05
CA LEU A 90 3.16 -14.05 3.77
C LEU A 90 2.86 -12.84 4.67
N ASP A 91 3.60 -11.75 4.52
CA ASP A 91 3.31 -10.47 5.16
C ASP A 91 1.91 -9.97 4.74
N ILE A 92 1.13 -9.49 5.71
CA ILE A 92 -0.22 -8.97 5.50
C ILE A 92 -0.11 -7.53 5.02
N VAL A 93 -0.59 -7.27 3.80
CA VAL A 93 -0.49 -5.93 3.20
C VAL A 93 -1.45 -4.98 3.89
N PHE A 94 -0.95 -3.82 4.28
CA PHE A 94 -1.71 -2.71 4.85
C PHE A 94 -1.43 -1.44 4.06
N PRO A 95 -2.42 -0.57 3.81
CA PRO A 95 -2.20 0.68 3.08
C PRO A 95 -1.12 1.54 3.74
N ASP A 96 -0.30 2.17 2.90
CA ASP A 96 0.73 3.12 3.34
C ASP A 96 0.17 4.54 3.39
N TRP A 97 0.84 5.41 4.14
CA TRP A 97 0.52 6.82 4.25
C TRP A 97 1.70 7.68 3.76
N PRO A 98 1.45 8.85 3.16
CA PRO A 98 2.52 9.67 2.59
C PRO A 98 3.50 10.20 3.66
N GLU A 99 4.77 9.79 3.58
CA GLU A 99 5.83 10.28 4.48
C GLU A 99 6.52 11.58 4.03
N THR A 100 6.72 11.75 2.71
CA THR A 100 7.72 12.69 2.17
C THR A 100 7.11 13.80 1.33
N ASN A 101 6.70 14.91 1.94
CA ASN A 101 6.17 16.11 1.24
C ASN A 101 5.09 15.81 0.18
N ILE A 102 4.42 14.66 0.28
CA ILE A 102 3.32 14.23 -0.57
C ILE A 102 2.04 14.56 0.17
N LYS A 103 1.12 15.26 -0.49
CA LYS A 103 -0.17 15.63 0.09
C LYS A 103 -0.99 14.38 0.46
N PRO A 104 -1.90 14.47 1.45
CA PRO A 104 -2.86 13.41 1.70
C PRO A 104 -3.59 13.00 0.41
N TRP A 105 -3.83 11.70 0.26
CA TRP A 105 -4.31 11.12 -1.00
C TRP A 105 -5.61 11.76 -1.51
N LYS A 106 -6.54 12.12 -0.62
CA LYS A 106 -7.77 12.86 -0.94
C LYS A 106 -7.51 14.14 -1.74
N HIS A 107 -6.51 14.93 -1.32
CA HIS A 107 -6.14 16.19 -1.98
C HIS A 107 -5.25 15.94 -3.20
N LEU A 108 -4.34 14.97 -3.12
CA LEU A 108 -3.45 14.62 -4.23
C LEU A 108 -4.23 14.09 -5.44
N SER A 109 -5.16 13.16 -5.23
CA SER A 109 -5.99 12.57 -6.28
C SER A 109 -6.83 13.63 -7.00
N LYS A 110 -7.42 14.58 -6.25
CA LYS A 110 -8.11 15.74 -6.83
C LYS A 110 -7.17 16.60 -7.70
N GLY A 111 -5.97 16.89 -7.19
CA GLY A 111 -4.96 17.65 -7.94
C GLY A 111 -4.50 16.94 -9.22
N ILE A 112 -4.35 15.61 -9.20
CA ILE A 112 -4.06 14.80 -10.39
C ILE A 112 -5.22 14.88 -11.38
N LYS A 113 -6.47 14.74 -10.93
CA LYS A 113 -7.68 14.83 -11.77
C LYS A 113 -7.80 16.19 -12.46
N GLU A 114 -7.49 17.27 -11.75
CA GLU A 114 -7.45 18.64 -12.30
C GLU A 114 -6.28 18.83 -13.26
N GLY A 115 -5.09 18.30 -12.93
CA GLY A 115 -3.91 18.33 -13.80
C GLY A 115 -4.15 17.63 -15.14
N ASN A 116 -4.86 16.49 -15.12
CA ASN A 116 -5.21 15.74 -16.32
C ASN A 116 -6.09 16.51 -17.32
N LYS A 117 -6.86 17.50 -16.85
CA LYS A 117 -7.72 18.34 -17.71
C LYS A 117 -6.95 19.46 -18.44
N ARG A 118 -5.71 19.75 -18.02
CA ARG A 118 -4.94 20.89 -18.55
C ARG A 118 -4.43 20.65 -19.98
N VAL A 119 -4.20 19.39 -20.36
CA VAL A 119 -3.65 19.01 -21.67
C VAL A 119 -4.45 17.81 -22.18
N LYS A 120 -5.04 17.95 -23.37
CA LYS A 120 -5.76 16.87 -24.04
C LYS A 120 -4.77 15.77 -24.43
N TRP A 121 -5.24 14.54 -24.60
CA TRP A 121 -4.37 13.41 -24.91
C TRP A 121 -3.54 13.66 -26.17
N GLU A 122 -4.17 14.23 -27.20
CA GLU A 122 -3.58 14.50 -28.52
C GLU A 122 -2.48 15.58 -28.46
N ASP A 123 -2.53 16.43 -27.44
CA ASP A 123 -1.58 17.54 -27.21
C ASP A 123 -0.43 17.13 -26.27
N ARG A 124 -0.41 15.89 -25.74
CA ARG A 124 0.65 15.43 -24.84
C ARG A 124 1.92 15.13 -25.62
N VAL A 125 3.06 15.46 -25.01
CA VAL A 125 4.37 15.10 -25.56
C VAL A 125 4.49 13.56 -25.58
N PRO A 126 4.69 12.94 -26.75
CA PRO A 126 4.76 11.50 -26.90
C PRO A 126 6.16 11.02 -26.47
N LEU A 127 6.48 11.17 -25.19
CA LEU A 127 7.74 10.72 -24.61
C LEU A 127 7.47 10.03 -23.28
N ALA A 128 8.08 8.87 -23.08
CA ALA A 128 8.14 8.25 -21.77
C ALA A 128 8.89 9.19 -20.81
N TYR A 129 8.31 9.45 -19.65
CA TYR A 129 8.88 10.34 -18.65
C TYR A 129 9.11 9.61 -17.33
N TRP A 130 10.32 9.73 -16.77
CA TRP A 130 10.64 9.24 -15.45
C TRP A 130 11.53 10.25 -14.71
N LYS A 131 11.24 10.46 -13.43
CA LYS A 131 12.05 11.27 -12.53
C LYS A 131 12.13 10.61 -11.17
N GLY A 132 13.34 10.25 -10.74
CA GLY A 132 13.57 9.63 -9.44
C GLY A 132 15.04 9.34 -9.18
N THR A 133 15.34 8.69 -8.06
CA THR A 133 16.71 8.33 -7.68
C THR A 133 17.14 7.03 -8.38
N PRO A 134 18.17 7.05 -9.26
CA PRO A 134 18.61 5.86 -9.99
C PRO A 134 19.34 4.85 -9.10
N LYS A 135 19.92 5.29 -7.98
CA LYS A 135 20.74 4.45 -7.09
C LYS A 135 19.96 3.38 -6.32
N MET A 136 18.63 3.43 -6.33
CA MET A 136 17.77 2.58 -5.48
C MET A 136 17.54 1.17 -6.03
N ALA A 137 17.72 0.94 -7.33
CA ALA A 137 17.55 -0.37 -7.96
C ALA A 137 18.35 -0.43 -9.27
N ALA A 138 18.81 -1.62 -9.66
CA ALA A 138 19.49 -1.83 -10.95
C ALA A 138 18.61 -1.36 -12.11
N SER A 139 17.33 -1.75 -12.13
CA SER A 139 16.37 -1.33 -13.15
C SER A 139 16.23 0.20 -13.27
N ARG A 140 16.35 0.95 -12.17
CA ARG A 140 16.32 2.43 -12.21
C ARG A 140 17.63 3.03 -12.73
N ARG A 141 18.76 2.34 -12.57
CA ARG A 141 20.01 2.72 -13.24
C ARG A 141 19.91 2.48 -14.74
N ASP A 142 19.28 1.38 -15.14
CA ASP A 142 19.11 1.04 -16.56
C ASP A 142 18.27 2.08 -17.30
N LEU A 143 17.28 2.69 -16.64
CA LEU A 143 16.52 3.83 -17.19
C LEU A 143 17.41 5.02 -17.59
N MET A 144 18.59 5.19 -16.99
CA MET A 144 19.52 6.26 -17.36
C MET A 144 20.16 6.04 -18.74
N ASN A 145 20.21 4.78 -19.19
CA ASN A 145 20.64 4.44 -20.56
C ASN A 145 19.58 4.80 -21.61
N CYS A 146 18.35 5.12 -21.17
CA CYS A 146 17.24 5.49 -22.05
C CYS A 146 17.15 7.00 -22.33
N ASN A 147 18.12 7.81 -21.89
CA ASN A 147 18.13 9.24 -22.17
C ASN A 147 18.25 9.51 -23.68
N ILE A 148 17.50 10.49 -24.16
CA ILE A 148 17.55 10.94 -25.56
C ILE A 148 18.96 11.48 -25.84
N SER A 149 19.56 10.98 -26.92
CA SER A 149 20.84 11.48 -27.45
C SER A 149 20.74 11.61 -28.96
N ASP A 150 21.70 12.30 -29.58
CA ASP A 150 21.78 12.45 -31.05
C ASP A 150 21.82 11.10 -31.78
N ARG A 151 22.22 10.03 -31.08
CA ARG A 151 22.35 8.67 -31.62
C ARG A 151 21.19 7.74 -31.25
N HIS A 152 20.40 8.06 -30.23
CA HIS A 152 19.31 7.21 -29.72
C HIS A 152 18.12 8.07 -29.30
N ASN A 153 17.05 7.97 -30.08
CA ASN A 153 15.72 8.38 -29.69
C ASN A 153 14.85 7.12 -29.63
N TRP A 154 14.41 6.76 -28.42
CA TRP A 154 13.61 5.56 -28.20
C TRP A 154 12.22 5.62 -28.84
N GLY A 155 11.79 6.82 -29.26
CA GLY A 155 10.50 7.05 -29.93
C GLY A 155 9.31 6.76 -29.03
N ALA A 156 8.18 7.42 -29.27
CA ALA A 156 6.90 6.89 -28.79
C ALA A 156 5.94 6.76 -29.95
N LEU A 157 5.46 5.54 -30.15
CA LEU A 157 4.37 5.24 -31.05
C LEU A 157 3.09 5.25 -30.21
N LEU A 158 2.27 6.29 -30.40
CA LEU A 158 1.00 6.41 -29.70
C LEU A 158 -0.10 5.76 -30.55
N TYR A 159 -0.70 4.70 -30.00
CA TYR A 159 -1.87 4.04 -30.58
C TYR A 159 -3.13 4.41 -29.78
N THR A 160 -4.30 4.29 -30.41
CA THR A 160 -5.60 4.44 -29.74
C THR A 160 -5.74 3.50 -28.52
N GLN A 161 -5.09 2.34 -28.57
CA GLN A 161 -5.00 1.41 -27.44
C GLN A 161 -4.31 2.02 -26.21
N ALA A 162 -3.23 2.80 -26.40
CA ALA A 162 -2.52 3.45 -25.29
C ALA A 162 -3.38 4.53 -24.62
N LYS A 163 -4.17 5.28 -25.41
CA LYS A 163 -5.16 6.23 -24.89
C LYS A 163 -6.19 5.52 -24.02
N ALA A 164 -6.81 4.46 -24.55
CA ALA A 164 -7.82 3.70 -23.82
C ALA A 164 -7.27 3.10 -22.51
N MET A 165 -6.05 2.57 -22.53
CA MET A 165 -5.37 2.07 -21.31
C MET A 165 -5.12 3.18 -20.30
N GLY A 166 -4.67 4.36 -20.75
CA GLY A 166 -4.45 5.52 -19.88
C GLY A 166 -5.74 6.04 -19.25
N GLU A 167 -6.81 6.13 -20.04
CA GLU A 167 -8.15 6.53 -19.58
C GLU A 167 -8.73 5.54 -18.56
N ALA A 168 -8.69 4.24 -18.87
CA ALA A 168 -9.15 3.19 -17.95
C ALA A 168 -8.35 3.19 -16.63
N SER A 169 -7.03 3.36 -16.70
CA SER A 169 -6.17 3.42 -15.51
C SER A 169 -6.47 4.68 -14.68
N SER A 170 -6.66 5.83 -15.33
CA SER A 170 -7.02 7.06 -14.64
C SER A 170 -8.40 6.97 -14.00
N HIS A 171 -9.36 6.33 -14.66
CA HIS A 171 -10.68 6.06 -14.10
C HIS A 171 -10.55 5.21 -12.83
N TYR A 172 -9.84 4.08 -12.89
CA TYR A 172 -9.63 3.22 -11.73
C TYR A 172 -9.01 3.97 -10.54
N VAL A 173 -7.96 4.74 -10.77
CA VAL A 173 -7.30 5.52 -9.70
C VAL A 173 -8.26 6.56 -9.07
N HIS A 174 -9.12 7.18 -9.87
CA HIS A 174 -10.02 8.22 -9.37
C HIS A 174 -11.30 7.68 -8.76
N GLU A 175 -11.80 6.55 -9.24
CA GLU A 175 -13.10 6.03 -8.88
C GLU A 175 -13.01 4.86 -7.89
N ASP A 176 -12.03 3.96 -8.07
CA ASP A 176 -11.88 2.71 -7.32
C ASP A 176 -10.76 2.75 -6.27
N LEU A 177 -9.85 3.72 -6.35
CA LEU A 177 -8.80 3.96 -5.35
C LEU A 177 -9.06 5.24 -4.55
N LYS A 178 -10.30 5.48 -4.12
CA LYS A 178 -10.66 6.62 -3.25
C LYS A 178 -10.26 6.36 -1.80
N MET A 179 -10.12 7.43 -0.99
CA MET A 179 -9.86 7.28 0.44
C MET A 179 -10.95 6.45 1.14
N ASP A 180 -12.20 6.58 0.74
CA ASP A 180 -13.33 5.80 1.27
C ASP A 180 -13.06 4.29 1.12
N TYR A 181 -12.61 3.85 -0.07
CA TYR A 181 -12.24 2.45 -0.31
C TYR A 181 -10.94 2.02 0.38
N VAL A 182 -10.01 2.95 0.63
CA VAL A 182 -8.82 2.67 1.46
C VAL A 182 -9.24 2.39 2.90
N TYR A 183 -10.13 3.21 3.46
CA TYR A 183 -10.66 3.00 4.81
C TYR A 183 -11.52 1.74 4.91
N ASP A 184 -12.34 1.45 3.90
CA ASP A 184 -13.11 0.20 3.84
C ASP A 184 -12.20 -1.03 3.80
N TYR A 185 -11.13 -0.98 3.00
CA TYR A 185 -10.13 -2.04 2.98
C TYR A 185 -9.51 -2.25 4.36
N MET A 186 -9.08 -1.18 5.04
CA MET A 186 -8.54 -1.26 6.40
C MET A 186 -9.58 -1.81 7.38
N PHE A 187 -10.82 -1.34 7.30
CA PHE A 187 -11.93 -1.78 8.14
C PHE A 187 -12.15 -3.28 8.01
N HIS A 188 -12.32 -3.79 6.79
CA HIS A 188 -12.55 -5.22 6.54
C HIS A 188 -11.33 -6.05 6.93
N LEU A 189 -10.13 -5.62 6.57
CA LEU A 189 -8.90 -6.34 6.89
C LEU A 189 -8.75 -6.53 8.40
N LEU A 190 -8.96 -5.47 9.19
CA LEU A 190 -8.85 -5.53 10.64
C LEU A 190 -9.98 -6.34 11.28
N ASN A 191 -11.21 -6.24 10.78
CA ASN A 191 -12.34 -7.03 11.26
C ASN A 191 -12.15 -8.53 11.03
N GLU A 192 -11.77 -8.93 9.81
CA GLU A 192 -11.52 -10.34 9.50
C GLU A 192 -10.29 -10.87 10.23
N TYR A 193 -9.24 -10.06 10.34
CA TYR A 193 -8.05 -10.42 11.11
C TYR A 193 -8.37 -10.68 12.59
N ALA A 194 -9.17 -9.82 13.22
CA ALA A 194 -9.54 -9.96 14.63
C ALA A 194 -10.25 -11.29 14.93
N ARG A 195 -11.07 -11.79 13.99
CA ARG A 195 -11.74 -13.10 14.13
C ARG A 195 -10.78 -14.29 14.18
N LEU A 196 -9.56 -14.12 13.68
CA LEU A 196 -8.53 -15.16 13.71
C LEU A 196 -7.78 -15.19 15.04
N LEU A 197 -7.94 -14.17 15.89
CA LEU A 197 -7.31 -14.12 17.20
C LEU A 197 -7.96 -15.14 18.14
N LYS A 198 -7.13 -15.94 18.79
CA LYS A 198 -7.55 -17.01 19.73
C LYS A 198 -7.36 -16.62 21.20
N PHE A 199 -7.21 -15.32 21.47
CA PHE A 199 -6.94 -14.77 22.79
C PHE A 199 -7.63 -13.42 22.91
N LYS A 200 -7.86 -12.97 24.16
CA LYS A 200 -8.39 -11.65 24.44
C LYS A 200 -7.26 -10.63 24.43
N SER A 201 -7.45 -9.52 23.72
CA SER A 201 -6.51 -8.40 23.68
C SER A 201 -6.36 -7.78 25.07
N THR A 202 -5.12 -7.41 25.42
CA THR A 202 -4.79 -6.75 26.70
C THR A 202 -3.83 -5.61 26.45
N ILE A 203 -4.02 -4.51 27.17
CA ILE A 203 -3.19 -3.31 27.00
C ILE A 203 -1.84 -3.53 27.69
N PRO A 204 -0.70 -3.55 26.96
CA PRO A 204 0.61 -3.71 27.56
C PRO A 204 1.00 -2.49 28.42
N PRO A 205 1.79 -2.65 29.50
CA PRO A 205 2.15 -1.53 30.38
C PRO A 205 2.88 -0.36 29.72
N LYS A 206 3.55 -0.60 28.58
CA LYS A 206 4.29 0.42 27.82
C LYS A 206 3.50 1.01 26.66
N ALA A 207 2.27 0.58 26.45
CA ALA A 207 1.44 1.09 25.37
C ALA A 207 0.88 2.47 25.72
N VAL A 208 0.85 3.36 24.74
CA VAL A 208 0.33 4.72 24.87
C VAL A 208 -0.96 4.83 24.07
N GLU A 209 -2.01 5.39 24.68
CA GLU A 209 -3.28 5.65 23.99
C GLU A 209 -3.09 6.62 22.82
N LEU A 210 -3.73 6.33 21.69
CA LEU A 210 -3.72 7.19 20.52
C LEU A 210 -4.71 8.33 20.69
N CYS A 211 -4.20 9.56 20.57
CA CYS A 211 -5.01 10.77 20.49
C CYS A 211 -4.57 11.57 19.23
N PRO A 212 -5.41 11.60 18.17
CA PRO A 212 -5.13 12.35 16.95
C PRO A 212 -4.74 13.80 17.21
N GLU A 213 -5.42 14.47 18.14
CA GLU A 213 -5.18 15.87 18.47
C GLU A 213 -3.77 16.07 19.05
N VAL A 214 -3.34 15.18 19.94
CA VAL A 214 -1.98 15.21 20.52
C VAL A 214 -0.93 14.91 19.44
N MET A 215 -1.19 13.94 18.55
CA MET A 215 -0.30 13.62 17.44
C MET A 215 -0.11 14.81 16.49
N ALA A 216 -1.21 15.46 16.08
CA ALA A 216 -1.17 16.62 15.21
C ALA A 216 -0.54 17.84 15.89
N CYS A 217 -0.75 18.02 17.20
CA CYS A 217 -0.13 19.10 17.97
C CYS A 217 1.40 18.96 18.04
N ALA A 218 1.90 17.73 18.16
CA ALA A 218 3.34 17.45 18.20
C ALA A 218 4.04 17.57 16.83
N ALA A 219 3.28 17.57 15.73
CA ALA A 219 3.82 17.73 14.38
C ALA A 219 4.19 19.20 14.08
N ALA A 220 5.09 19.40 13.12
CA ALA A 220 5.54 20.72 12.68
C ALA A 220 5.51 20.87 11.15
N GLY A 221 5.46 22.13 10.69
CA GLY A 221 5.55 22.47 9.27
C GLY A 221 4.51 21.76 8.40
N VAL A 222 4.98 21.18 7.29
CA VAL A 222 4.12 20.51 6.31
C VAL A 222 3.40 19.28 6.88
N TRP A 223 4.00 18.58 7.85
CA TRP A 223 3.37 17.41 8.47
C TRP A 223 2.17 17.81 9.33
N LYS A 224 2.29 18.88 10.11
CA LYS A 224 1.13 19.42 10.86
C LYS A 224 0.00 19.79 9.91
N LYS A 225 0.33 20.47 8.80
CA LYS A 225 -0.65 20.82 7.77
C LYS A 225 -1.33 19.57 7.20
N TYR A 226 -0.59 18.55 6.79
CA TYR A 226 -1.16 17.33 6.20
C TYR A 226 -1.96 16.49 7.19
N MET A 227 -1.53 16.43 8.45
CA MET A 227 -2.33 15.81 9.51
C MET A 227 -3.66 16.54 9.67
N LEU A 228 -3.65 17.87 9.82
CA LEU A 228 -4.90 18.64 9.94
C LEU A 228 -5.79 18.55 8.69
N GLU A 229 -5.23 18.57 7.49
CA GLU A 229 -5.98 18.40 6.23
C GLU A 229 -6.59 17.00 6.08
N SER A 230 -6.02 15.98 6.73
CA SER A 230 -6.53 14.60 6.74
C SER A 230 -7.21 14.23 8.05
N LEU A 231 -7.52 15.21 8.91
CA LEU A 231 -8.22 14.99 10.16
C LEU A 231 -9.71 14.72 9.85
N GLU A 232 -10.21 13.55 10.22
CA GLU A 232 -11.62 13.20 10.08
C GLU A 232 -12.38 13.86 11.23
N GLU A 233 -13.18 14.88 10.92
CA GLU A 233 -13.83 15.73 11.91
C GLU A 233 -15.03 15.04 12.57
N ALA A 234 -15.69 14.13 11.84
CA ALA A 234 -16.89 13.44 12.27
C ALA A 234 -16.86 11.96 11.85
N PRO A 235 -17.66 11.10 12.51
CA PRO A 235 -17.93 9.74 12.03
C PRO A 235 -18.50 9.73 10.61
N SER A 236 -18.27 8.64 9.90
CA SER A 236 -18.85 8.46 8.57
C SER A 236 -20.36 8.27 8.68
N ASP A 237 -21.12 9.02 7.88
CA ASP A 237 -22.56 8.80 7.68
C ASP A 237 -22.85 7.57 6.80
N THR A 238 -21.83 7.08 6.09
CA THR A 238 -21.93 5.88 5.26
C THR A 238 -21.40 4.66 6.00
N ILE A 239 -22.10 3.53 5.81
CA ILE A 239 -21.56 2.23 6.23
C ILE A 239 -20.40 1.82 5.30
N PRO A 240 -19.37 1.12 5.82
CA PRO A 240 -18.36 0.50 4.98
C PRO A 240 -19.00 -0.36 3.89
N CYS A 241 -18.32 -0.48 2.75
CA CYS A 241 -18.81 -1.31 1.65
C CYS A 241 -19.06 -2.77 2.11
N THR A 242 -19.80 -3.52 1.30
CA THR A 242 -19.99 -4.95 1.56
C THR A 242 -18.85 -5.72 0.88
N LEU A 243 -18.04 -6.42 1.68
CA LEU A 243 -17.00 -7.30 1.15
C LEU A 243 -17.68 -8.42 0.34
N PRO A 244 -17.25 -8.70 -0.89
CA PRO A 244 -17.73 -9.85 -1.62
C PRO A 244 -17.39 -11.15 -0.85
N PRO A 245 -18.17 -12.23 -1.05
CA PRO A 245 -17.87 -13.51 -0.42
C PRO A 245 -16.45 -13.98 -0.80
N PRO A 246 -15.77 -14.71 0.09
CA PRO A 246 -14.45 -15.26 -0.23
C PRO A 246 -14.57 -16.18 -1.45
N TYR A 247 -13.52 -16.19 -2.27
CA TYR A 247 -13.40 -17.15 -3.36
C TYR A 247 -13.51 -18.57 -2.81
N ASP A 248 -14.31 -19.41 -3.46
CA ASP A 248 -14.21 -20.85 -3.21
C ASP A 248 -12.80 -21.34 -3.61
N PRO A 249 -12.32 -22.45 -3.02
CA PRO A 249 -10.95 -22.92 -3.26
C PRO A 249 -10.62 -23.16 -4.75
N GLN A 250 -11.61 -23.55 -5.56
CA GLN A 250 -11.40 -23.81 -6.99
C GLN A 250 -11.31 -22.50 -7.77
N ALA A 251 -12.20 -21.53 -7.52
CA ALA A 251 -12.13 -20.20 -8.12
C ALA A 251 -10.85 -19.47 -7.74
N LEU A 252 -10.43 -19.54 -6.46
CA LEU A 252 -9.17 -18.96 -6.02
C LEU A 252 -7.98 -19.59 -6.75
N LYS A 253 -7.96 -20.91 -6.86
CA LYS A 253 -6.92 -21.63 -7.60
C LYS A 253 -6.89 -21.22 -9.06
N ALA A 254 -8.04 -21.18 -9.73
CA ALA A 254 -8.14 -20.77 -11.13
C ALA A 254 -7.63 -19.32 -11.35
N PHE A 255 -7.97 -18.41 -10.45
CA PHE A 255 -7.47 -17.04 -10.47
C PHE A 255 -5.95 -16.97 -10.33
N LEU A 256 -5.38 -17.69 -9.34
CA LEU A 256 -3.94 -17.73 -9.10
C LEU A 256 -3.18 -18.36 -10.27
N ASP A 257 -3.70 -19.45 -10.83
CA ASP A 257 -3.12 -20.14 -11.98
C ASP A 257 -3.15 -19.22 -13.22
N GLY A 258 -4.28 -18.54 -13.47
CA GLY A 258 -4.41 -17.55 -14.55
C GLY A 258 -3.39 -16.42 -14.41
N LYS A 259 -3.26 -15.86 -13.20
CA LYS A 259 -2.26 -14.83 -12.88
C LYS A 259 -0.83 -15.34 -13.15
N PHE A 260 -0.53 -16.57 -12.74
CA PHE A 260 0.78 -17.19 -12.95
C PHE A 260 1.09 -17.35 -14.45
N THR A 261 0.16 -17.91 -15.22
CA THR A 261 0.31 -18.10 -16.67
C THR A 261 0.53 -16.77 -17.39
N LYS A 262 -0.25 -15.73 -17.07
CA LYS A 262 -0.06 -14.39 -17.67
C LYS A 262 1.28 -13.77 -17.30
N THR A 263 1.72 -13.92 -16.05
CA THR A 263 3.04 -13.45 -15.63
C THR A 263 4.14 -14.15 -16.43
N LYS A 264 4.06 -15.48 -16.57
CA LYS A 264 5.03 -16.26 -17.36
C LYS A 264 5.05 -15.87 -18.84
N GLN A 265 3.88 -15.58 -19.41
CA GLN A 265 3.77 -15.10 -20.78
C GLN A 265 4.52 -13.78 -20.99
N VAL A 266 4.35 -12.82 -20.08
CA VAL A 266 5.07 -11.53 -20.14
C VAL A 266 6.58 -11.72 -19.93
N GLU A 267 6.99 -12.50 -18.93
CA GLU A 267 8.41 -12.84 -18.70
C GLU A 267 9.05 -13.46 -19.96
N SER A 268 8.30 -14.31 -20.69
CA SER A 268 8.78 -14.91 -21.94
C SER A 268 8.96 -13.88 -23.06
N TRP A 269 8.03 -12.93 -23.22
CA TRP A 269 8.15 -11.88 -24.22
C TRP A 269 9.33 -10.94 -23.93
N GLU A 270 9.58 -10.64 -22.65
CA GLU A 270 10.74 -9.86 -22.22
C GLU A 270 12.04 -10.59 -22.58
N ASN A 271 12.15 -11.89 -22.26
CA ASN A 271 13.34 -12.68 -22.59
C ASN A 271 13.57 -12.75 -24.11
N GLU A 272 12.53 -13.03 -24.89
CA GLU A 272 12.63 -13.08 -26.36
C GLU A 272 13.10 -11.75 -26.95
N TYR A 273 12.65 -10.62 -26.40
CA TYR A 273 13.13 -9.30 -26.81
C TYR A 273 14.63 -9.15 -26.55
N TRP A 274 15.10 -9.46 -25.35
CA TRP A 274 16.52 -9.33 -24.98
C TRP A 274 17.43 -10.29 -25.77
N ASP A 275 17.00 -11.52 -25.98
CA ASP A 275 17.75 -12.49 -26.79
C ASP A 275 17.96 -11.99 -28.22
N LYS A 276 16.93 -11.38 -28.83
CA LYS A 276 17.05 -10.77 -30.18
C LYS A 276 18.00 -9.57 -30.23
N GLN A 277 18.17 -8.83 -29.13
CA GLN A 277 19.10 -7.70 -29.07
C GLN A 277 20.55 -8.19 -28.90
N ASN A 278 20.77 -9.23 -28.10
CA ASN A 278 22.09 -9.80 -27.87
C ASN A 278 22.70 -10.48 -29.11
N VAL A 279 21.86 -10.95 -30.04
CA VAL A 279 22.30 -11.55 -31.32
C VAL A 279 22.71 -10.48 -32.36
N LYS A 280 22.42 -9.20 -32.12
CA LYS A 280 22.74 -8.09 -33.03
C LYS A 280 24.00 -7.29 -32.64
N GLN A 281 24.75 -7.74 -31.63
CA GLN A 281 26.10 -7.25 -31.29
C GLN A 281 27.15 -8.25 -31.77
#